data_AF-A0A0N7M1T5-F1
#
_entry.id   AF-A0A0N7M1T5-F1
#
_cell.length_a   1.000
_cell.length_b   1.000
_cell.length_c   1.000
_cell.angle_alpha   90.00
_cell.angle_beta   90.00
_cell.angle_gamma   90.00
#
_symmetry.space_group_name_H-M   'P 1'
#
loop_
_entity.id
_entity.type
_entity.pdbx_description
1 polymer ?
#
loop_
_entity_poly.entity_id
_entity_poly.type
_entity_poly.pdbx_seq_one_letter_code
_entity_poly.pdbx_strand_id
1 'polypeptide(L)'
;MRSIKLHTTALALIAMTATGAVAADSYGPFPVTLKGYAGDKTNSVSYSGQIARHALHDSLKKAAALGNGGANAAEVEAVMLSYFNGSDADLDILAPKSKDGFPIKQTTVNAISKGKNISGKFYGGAMPAWPGNGTGKDAVMHMIKMAAKSDKGFDAENGYDWGQVISKFTMGAMMYNQSVDNYLDEKLAADVKPNDKPYKDGAYYTGKEHSWDEGFGYWGAPAHAMSLTPQQAYAIAKGKDLAAADANGDGMVDLKTEYVFGPAYYAAGADKGGTKSTNYMHTIMQAFIDGRQVIADAKGEALTDEARAQLKAHAATIESNWEKVLAEAAFKYAGSVYKDINKMAEAEGEDKAKAYRAYVKHWGELKGFAMALQSGRNNLGATAVELNNLVGFGPVTMDNSYVTGVDAEGNFVRDRRMSWNDYQLNMLKTQELLKGKFGLKSLANDQLAELEALAGKLEAEASAETD
;
A
#
# COMPACT_ATOMS: atom_id res chain seq x y z
N MET A 1 -63.43 -28.71 -10.26
CA MET A 1 -62.08 -29.26 -10.00
C MET A 1 -61.08 -28.14 -10.24
N ARG A 2 -60.49 -27.60 -9.17
CA ARG A 2 -59.53 -26.50 -9.20
C ARG A 2 -58.11 -27.08 -9.27
N SER A 3 -57.34 -26.67 -10.29
CA SER A 3 -55.93 -27.00 -10.47
C SER A 3 -55.07 -26.09 -9.58
N ILE A 4 -54.49 -26.64 -8.52
CA ILE A 4 -53.54 -25.96 -7.63
C ILE A 4 -52.13 -26.17 -8.18
N LYS A 5 -51.44 -25.06 -8.51
CA LYS A 5 -50.02 -25.02 -8.90
C LYS A 5 -49.16 -25.22 -7.64
N LEU A 6 -48.39 -26.31 -7.59
CA LEU A 6 -47.34 -26.53 -6.60
C LEU A 6 -46.23 -25.48 -6.80
N HIS A 7 -46.01 -24.62 -5.80
CA HIS A 7 -44.80 -23.80 -5.69
C HIS A 7 -43.84 -24.55 -4.77
N THR A 8 -42.67 -24.92 -5.28
CA THR A 8 -41.60 -25.55 -4.52
C THR A 8 -40.77 -24.47 -3.85
N THR A 9 -41.10 -24.15 -2.60
CA THR A 9 -40.30 -23.24 -1.77
C THR A 9 -39.18 -24.04 -1.10
N ALA A 10 -37.95 -23.83 -1.52
CA ALA A 10 -36.77 -24.37 -0.83
C ALA A 10 -36.58 -23.61 0.50
N LEU A 11 -36.80 -24.31 1.61
CA LEU A 11 -36.59 -23.80 2.96
C LEU A 11 -35.09 -23.90 3.27
N ALA A 12 -34.36 -22.79 3.15
CA ALA A 12 -32.98 -22.70 3.60
C ALA A 12 -32.96 -22.66 5.15
N LEU A 13 -32.50 -23.74 5.77
CA LEU A 13 -32.30 -23.83 7.21
C LEU A 13 -31.03 -23.03 7.58
N ILE A 14 -31.20 -21.79 8.03
CA ILE A 14 -30.11 -21.02 8.66
C ILE A 14 -29.96 -21.55 10.09
N ALA A 15 -28.95 -22.37 10.32
CA ALA A 15 -28.50 -22.70 11.67
C ALA A 15 -27.79 -21.48 12.26
N MET A 16 -28.51 -20.65 13.01
CA MET A 16 -27.91 -19.65 13.88
C MET A 16 -27.42 -20.31 15.17
N THR A 17 -26.13 -20.57 15.26
CA THR A 17 -25.47 -20.70 16.56
C THR A 17 -24.88 -19.34 16.92
N ALA A 18 -25.67 -18.58 17.69
CA ALA A 18 -25.22 -17.35 18.32
C ALA A 18 -24.38 -17.70 19.57
N THR A 19 -23.07 -17.54 19.46
CA THR A 19 -22.24 -17.12 20.59
C THR A 19 -21.82 -15.69 20.28
N GLY A 20 -22.48 -14.72 20.93
CA GLY A 20 -22.11 -13.32 20.81
C GLY A 20 -20.75 -13.09 21.45
N ALA A 21 -19.69 -13.20 20.64
CA ALA A 21 -18.47 -12.47 20.91
C ALA A 21 -18.81 -10.99 20.68
N VAL A 22 -18.66 -10.16 21.71
CA VAL A 22 -18.65 -8.71 21.53
C VAL A 22 -17.46 -8.43 20.62
N ALA A 23 -17.71 -7.95 19.41
CA ALA A 23 -16.63 -7.50 18.53
C ALA A 23 -15.78 -6.50 19.31
N ALA A 24 -14.47 -6.74 19.44
CA ALA A 24 -13.62 -5.76 20.08
C ALA A 24 -13.59 -4.51 19.19
N ASP A 25 -13.88 -3.34 19.76
CA ASP A 25 -13.84 -2.06 19.04
C ASP A 25 -12.38 -1.58 18.79
N SER A 26 -11.38 -2.37 19.19
CA SER A 26 -9.96 -2.08 19.03
C SER A 26 -9.13 -3.34 18.79
N TYR A 27 -7.97 -3.18 18.14
CA TYR A 27 -6.96 -4.23 18.04
C TYR A 27 -6.20 -4.37 19.36
N GLY A 28 -6.83 -5.09 20.28
CA GLY A 28 -6.31 -5.37 21.62
C GLY A 28 -6.72 -4.34 22.69
N PRO A 29 -6.29 -4.54 23.94
CA PRO A 29 -5.36 -5.60 24.37
C PRO A 29 -5.94 -7.01 24.21
N PHE A 30 -5.09 -7.97 23.84
CA PHE A 30 -5.44 -9.41 23.83
C PHE A 30 -4.71 -10.12 24.97
N PRO A 31 -5.34 -11.08 25.67
CA PRO A 31 -4.72 -11.75 26.81
C PRO A 31 -3.49 -12.54 26.39
N VAL A 32 -2.55 -12.73 27.31
CA VAL A 32 -1.49 -13.72 27.16
C VAL A 32 -2.07 -15.13 27.31
N THR A 33 -2.07 -15.91 26.24
CA THR A 33 -2.61 -17.29 26.25
C THR A 33 -1.54 -18.37 26.32
N LEU A 34 -0.26 -18.00 26.18
CA LEU A 34 0.86 -18.95 26.24
C LEU A 34 0.88 -19.71 27.57
N LYS A 35 0.69 -21.04 27.48
CA LYS A 35 0.68 -21.91 28.66
C LYS A 35 2.03 -21.94 29.37
N GLY A 36 1.98 -21.92 30.70
CA GLY A 36 3.18 -21.95 31.55
C GLY A 36 3.95 -20.64 31.61
N TYR A 37 3.47 -19.57 30.96
CA TYR A 37 4.03 -18.24 31.17
C TYR A 37 3.74 -17.75 32.60
N ALA A 38 4.80 -17.36 33.31
CA ALA A 38 4.74 -16.95 34.72
C ALA A 38 5.22 -15.50 34.95
N GLY A 39 5.33 -14.70 33.88
CA GLY A 39 5.72 -13.29 33.99
C GLY A 39 4.51 -12.36 34.22
N ASP A 40 4.77 -11.05 34.19
CA ASP A 40 3.80 -10.00 34.55
C ASP A 40 2.97 -9.47 33.36
N LYS A 41 3.40 -9.75 32.12
CA LYS A 41 2.67 -9.32 30.90
C LYS A 41 1.26 -9.88 30.84
N THR A 42 0.29 -8.99 30.63
CA THR A 42 -1.12 -9.31 30.47
C THR A 42 -1.64 -9.11 29.04
N ASN A 43 -0.87 -8.41 28.18
CA ASN A 43 -1.20 -8.18 26.78
C ASN A 43 -0.19 -8.88 25.86
N SER A 44 -0.66 -9.78 24.99
CA SER A 44 0.17 -10.54 24.04
C SER A 44 0.50 -9.77 22.76
N VAL A 45 -0.19 -8.67 22.47
CA VAL A 45 -0.04 -7.90 21.22
C VAL A 45 1.38 -7.40 21.01
N SER A 46 1.99 -7.75 19.86
CA SER A 46 3.36 -7.32 19.55
C SER A 46 3.66 -7.20 18.05
N TYR A 47 3.80 -5.97 17.56
CA TYR A 47 4.07 -5.67 16.15
C TYR A 47 4.94 -4.42 15.89
N SER A 48 5.71 -3.98 16.90
CA SER A 48 6.52 -2.74 16.79
C SER A 48 7.56 -2.78 15.67
N GLY A 49 8.01 -3.97 15.28
CA GLY A 49 8.96 -4.14 14.18
C GLY A 49 8.38 -3.73 12.82
N GLN A 50 7.06 -3.84 12.64
CA GLN A 50 6.36 -3.41 11.44
C GLN A 50 6.19 -1.90 11.43
N ILE A 51 5.84 -1.31 12.57
CA ILE A 51 5.74 0.15 12.75
C ILE A 51 7.08 0.84 12.47
N ALA A 52 8.19 0.26 12.96
CA ALA A 52 9.52 0.77 12.64
C ALA A 52 9.79 0.76 11.13
N ARG A 53 9.30 -0.24 10.39
CA ARG A 53 9.43 -0.31 8.93
C ARG A 53 8.54 0.69 8.19
N HIS A 54 7.37 1.03 8.73
CA HIS A 54 6.60 2.16 8.22
C HIS A 54 7.38 3.48 8.39
N ALA A 55 7.96 3.73 9.56
CA ALA A 55 8.79 4.91 9.79
C ALA A 55 10.04 4.96 8.89
N LEU A 56 10.71 3.81 8.66
CA LEU A 56 11.81 3.69 7.71
C LEU A 56 11.35 4.01 6.28
N HIS A 57 10.17 3.53 5.86
CA HIS A 57 9.62 3.76 4.53
C HIS A 57 9.28 5.23 4.29
N ASP A 58 8.60 5.88 5.23
CA ASP A 58 8.25 7.30 5.13
C ASP A 58 9.51 8.17 5.20
N SER A 59 10.52 7.76 5.97
CA SER A 59 11.81 8.45 6.03
C SER A 59 12.65 8.25 4.76
N LEU A 60 12.64 7.05 4.16
CA LEU A 60 13.25 6.78 2.85
C LEU A 60 12.63 7.66 1.76
N LYS A 61 11.30 7.78 1.74
CA LYS A 61 10.59 8.71 0.85
C LYS A 61 11.07 10.15 1.07
N LYS A 62 11.20 10.58 2.32
CA LYS A 62 11.63 11.94 2.65
C LYS A 62 13.08 12.20 2.24
N ALA A 63 13.95 11.19 2.40
CA ALA A 63 15.35 11.24 2.00
C ALA A 63 15.55 11.37 0.49
N ALA A 64 14.65 10.81 -0.33
CA ALA A 64 14.69 10.95 -1.79
C ALA A 64 14.66 12.41 -2.28
N ALA A 65 14.18 13.34 -1.44
CA ALA A 65 14.13 14.76 -1.76
C ALA A 65 15.38 15.56 -1.33
N LEU A 66 16.45 14.90 -0.87
CA LEU A 66 17.68 15.55 -0.40
C LEU A 66 18.72 15.79 -1.51
N GLY A 67 18.53 15.20 -2.70
CA GLY A 67 19.41 15.39 -3.85
C GLY A 67 19.43 16.85 -4.34
N ASN A 68 20.59 17.30 -4.83
CA ASN A 68 20.82 18.66 -5.35
C ASN A 68 21.21 18.66 -6.84
N GLY A 69 20.67 17.71 -7.62
CA GLY A 69 21.01 17.56 -9.04
C GLY A 69 22.37 16.89 -9.27
N GLY A 70 22.82 16.06 -8.32
CA GLY A 70 23.97 15.17 -8.48
C GLY A 70 25.22 15.57 -7.69
N ALA A 71 25.34 16.82 -7.24
CA ALA A 71 26.51 17.29 -6.50
C ALA A 71 26.67 16.66 -5.11
N ASN A 72 25.61 16.11 -4.52
CA ASN A 72 25.61 15.34 -3.27
C ASN A 72 25.09 13.90 -3.43
N ALA A 73 25.20 13.33 -4.62
CA ALA A 73 24.58 12.03 -4.92
C ALA A 73 25.10 10.91 -4.02
N ALA A 74 26.40 10.83 -3.74
CA ALA A 74 26.97 9.78 -2.91
C ALA A 74 26.44 9.85 -1.46
N GLU A 75 26.33 11.05 -0.90
CA GLU A 75 25.81 11.27 0.45
C GLU A 75 24.32 10.93 0.54
N VAL A 76 23.53 11.36 -0.44
CA VAL A 76 22.08 11.09 -0.45
C VAL A 76 21.81 9.60 -0.66
N GLU A 77 22.55 8.94 -1.56
CA GLU A 77 22.45 7.51 -1.75
C GLU A 77 22.76 6.76 -0.44
N ALA A 78 23.84 7.12 0.25
CA ALA A 78 24.19 6.51 1.54
C ALA A 78 23.09 6.69 2.60
N VAL A 79 22.49 7.89 2.69
CA VAL A 79 21.35 8.15 3.61
C VAL A 79 20.12 7.33 3.24
N MET A 80 19.76 7.27 1.95
CA MET A 80 18.63 6.46 1.51
C MET A 80 18.87 4.97 1.79
N LEU A 81 20.09 4.48 1.53
CA LEU A 81 20.47 3.11 1.82
C LEU A 81 20.47 2.80 3.32
N SER A 82 20.75 3.75 4.22
CA SER A 82 20.61 3.50 5.66
C SER A 82 19.15 3.27 6.07
N TYR A 83 18.20 3.99 5.48
CA TYR A 83 16.77 3.73 5.73
C TYR A 83 16.27 2.43 5.07
N PHE A 84 16.85 2.05 3.93
CA PHE A 84 16.45 0.84 3.21
C PHE A 84 17.09 -0.44 3.80
N ASN A 85 18.42 -0.47 3.93
CA ASN A 85 19.19 -1.63 4.39
C ASN A 85 19.30 -1.74 5.92
N GLY A 86 18.98 -0.67 6.63
CA GLY A 86 19.18 -0.55 8.07
C GLY A 86 20.54 0.09 8.39
N SER A 87 20.72 0.37 9.67
CA SER A 87 21.90 1.02 10.23
C SER A 87 22.19 0.45 11.61
N ASP A 88 23.46 0.40 11.99
CA ASP A 88 23.88 0.13 13.37
C ASP A 88 23.64 1.36 14.27
N ALA A 89 23.62 2.55 13.68
CA ALA A 89 23.24 3.78 14.37
C ALA A 89 21.71 3.87 14.53
N ASP A 90 21.27 4.55 15.60
CA ASP A 90 19.86 4.92 15.71
C ASP A 90 19.53 6.03 14.72
N LEU A 91 18.65 5.73 13.76
CA LEU A 91 18.25 6.68 12.73
C LEU A 91 17.14 7.59 13.26
N ASP A 92 17.28 8.89 13.00
CA ASP A 92 16.18 9.84 13.17
C ASP A 92 15.00 9.48 12.26
N ILE A 93 13.78 9.74 12.73
CA ILE A 93 12.58 9.63 11.91
C ILE A 93 12.43 10.94 11.13
N LEU A 94 12.70 10.91 9.82
CA LEU A 94 12.51 12.06 8.94
C LEU A 94 11.02 12.31 8.66
N ALA A 95 10.23 11.23 8.63
CA ALA A 95 8.78 11.27 8.57
C ALA A 95 8.17 9.97 9.15
N PRO A 96 7.01 10.05 9.82
CA PRO A 96 6.31 11.27 10.23
C PRO A 96 7.06 12.01 11.35
N LYS A 97 7.04 13.35 11.31
CA LYS A 97 7.75 14.20 12.28
C LYS A 97 6.74 15.08 13.04
N SER A 98 7.00 15.31 14.33
CA SER A 98 6.25 16.26 15.15
C SER A 98 6.15 17.63 14.47
N LYS A 99 5.00 18.28 14.66
CA LYS A 99 4.75 19.67 14.24
C LYS A 99 3.72 20.31 15.17
N ASP A 100 3.52 21.61 15.03
CA ASP A 100 2.55 22.37 15.83
C ASP A 100 1.16 21.73 15.77
N GLY A 101 0.59 21.47 16.95
CA GLY A 101 -0.72 20.83 17.10
C GLY A 101 -0.76 19.32 16.79
N PHE A 102 0.37 18.67 16.51
CA PHE A 102 0.46 17.22 16.29
C PHE A 102 1.83 16.68 16.76
N PRO A 103 2.08 16.63 18.08
CA PRO A 103 3.31 16.06 18.62
C PRO A 103 3.31 14.53 18.52
N ILE A 104 4.46 13.97 18.14
CA ILE A 104 4.68 12.52 18.01
C ILE A 104 5.68 12.06 19.07
N LYS A 105 5.41 10.91 19.71
CA LYS A 105 6.21 10.38 20.82
C LYS A 105 7.60 9.92 20.38
N GLN A 106 7.70 9.16 19.30
CA GLN A 106 8.98 8.61 18.84
C GLN A 106 9.67 9.53 17.85
N THR A 107 10.95 9.83 18.11
CA THR A 107 11.80 10.64 17.24
C THR A 107 12.86 9.83 16.50
N THR A 108 13.16 8.61 16.97
CA THR A 108 14.14 7.69 16.36
C THR A 108 13.54 6.31 16.11
N VAL A 109 14.12 5.57 15.16
CA VAL A 109 13.63 4.23 14.77
C VAL A 109 13.76 3.24 15.93
N ASN A 110 14.85 3.29 16.70
CA ASN A 110 15.06 2.37 17.82
C ASN A 110 14.10 2.65 19.00
N ALA A 111 13.54 3.85 19.12
CA ALA A 111 12.48 4.15 20.07
C ALA A 111 11.18 3.39 19.75
N ILE A 112 11.00 2.96 18.49
CA ILE A 112 9.91 2.06 18.07
C ILE A 112 10.36 0.60 18.20
N SER A 113 11.42 0.23 17.46
CA SER A 113 11.93 -1.14 17.42
C SER A 113 13.34 -1.20 16.84
N LYS A 114 14.28 -1.79 17.57
CA LYS A 114 15.69 -1.90 17.17
C LYS A 114 15.91 -2.92 16.05
N GLY A 115 16.94 -2.68 15.23
CA GLY A 115 17.47 -3.64 14.26
C GLY A 115 16.52 -3.96 13.10
N LYS A 116 15.71 -2.99 12.68
CA LYS A 116 14.76 -3.16 11.56
C LYS A 116 15.33 -2.55 10.29
N ASN A 117 15.00 -3.18 9.17
CA ASN A 117 15.29 -2.71 7.82
C ASN A 117 14.12 -3.05 6.88
N ILE A 118 14.11 -2.40 5.72
CA ILE A 118 13.15 -2.64 4.62
C ILE A 118 13.67 -3.77 3.72
N SER A 119 14.95 -3.77 3.37
CA SER A 119 15.52 -4.66 2.34
C SER A 119 15.39 -6.15 2.66
N GLY A 120 15.44 -6.53 3.93
CA GLY A 120 15.21 -7.91 4.39
C GLY A 120 13.75 -8.37 4.31
N LYS A 121 12.82 -7.47 3.96
CA LYS A 121 11.38 -7.70 3.83
C LYS A 121 10.80 -7.26 2.49
N PHE A 122 11.66 -6.88 1.56
CA PHE A 122 11.25 -6.38 0.26
C PHE A 122 11.04 -7.53 -0.72
N TYR A 123 10.04 -7.41 -1.58
CA TYR A 123 9.67 -8.37 -2.61
C TYR A 123 10.87 -8.72 -3.51
N GLY A 124 11.20 -10.01 -3.56
CA GLY A 124 12.34 -10.55 -4.30
C GLY A 124 11.98 -11.17 -5.65
N GLY A 125 10.70 -11.22 -6.03
CA GLY A 125 10.27 -11.76 -7.31
C GLY A 125 10.56 -10.82 -8.49
N ALA A 126 10.37 -11.33 -9.70
CA ALA A 126 10.54 -10.55 -10.93
C ALA A 126 9.61 -9.33 -10.96
N MET A 127 10.11 -8.21 -11.45
CA MET A 127 9.34 -6.97 -11.57
C MET A 127 9.36 -6.47 -13.02
N PRO A 128 8.61 -7.11 -13.94
CA PRO A 128 8.59 -6.76 -15.35
C PRO A 128 7.95 -5.39 -15.62
N ALA A 129 7.33 -4.78 -14.61
CA ALA A 129 6.87 -3.42 -14.64
C ALA A 129 8.01 -2.38 -14.56
N TRP A 130 9.24 -2.76 -14.25
CA TRP A 130 10.40 -1.87 -14.25
C TRP A 130 11.39 -2.28 -15.35
N PRO A 131 12.05 -1.34 -16.05
CA PRO A 131 12.96 -1.71 -17.13
C PRO A 131 14.18 -2.48 -16.58
N GLY A 132 14.74 -3.37 -17.40
CA GLY A 132 15.95 -4.12 -17.08
C GLY A 132 15.73 -5.58 -16.64
N ASN A 133 14.49 -6.07 -16.63
CA ASN A 133 14.15 -7.47 -16.30
C ASN A 133 14.67 -7.97 -14.93
N GLY A 134 14.78 -7.07 -13.97
CA GLY A 134 15.25 -7.37 -12.60
C GLY A 134 14.13 -7.80 -11.64
N THR A 135 14.53 -8.02 -10.39
CA THR A 135 13.63 -8.24 -9.26
C THR A 135 13.05 -6.93 -8.70
N GLY A 136 12.08 -7.03 -7.79
CA GLY A 136 11.60 -5.88 -7.04
C GLY A 136 12.72 -5.15 -6.28
N LYS A 137 13.69 -5.89 -5.72
CA LYS A 137 14.87 -5.31 -5.06
C LYS A 137 15.76 -4.57 -6.04
N ASP A 138 16.04 -5.15 -7.21
CA ASP A 138 16.84 -4.49 -8.24
C ASP A 138 16.18 -3.18 -8.70
N ALA A 139 14.86 -3.20 -8.86
CA ALA A 139 14.08 -2.02 -9.22
C ALA A 139 14.22 -0.89 -8.18
N VAL A 140 14.00 -1.16 -6.88
CA VAL A 140 14.10 -0.10 -5.85
C VAL A 140 15.54 0.37 -5.64
N MET A 141 16.54 -0.50 -5.78
CA MET A 141 17.95 -0.10 -5.72
C MET A 141 18.30 0.84 -6.89
N HIS A 142 17.81 0.52 -8.09
CA HIS A 142 17.95 1.41 -9.24
C HIS A 142 17.26 2.76 -8.98
N MET A 143 16.03 2.76 -8.44
CA MET A 143 15.30 3.99 -8.08
C MET A 143 16.07 4.84 -7.04
N ILE A 144 16.68 4.22 -6.02
CA ILE A 144 17.48 4.93 -5.00
C ILE A 144 18.69 5.63 -5.65
N LYS A 145 19.42 4.92 -6.52
CA LYS A 145 20.56 5.47 -7.27
C LYS A 145 20.14 6.68 -8.11
N MET A 146 18.98 6.61 -8.78
CA MET A 146 18.47 7.72 -9.59
C MET A 146 17.92 8.87 -8.75
N ALA A 147 17.26 8.58 -7.63
CA ALA A 147 16.80 9.59 -6.67
C ALA A 147 17.94 10.45 -6.16
N ALA A 148 19.06 9.83 -5.79
CA ALA A 148 20.23 10.52 -5.27
C ALA A 148 20.85 11.50 -6.27
N LYS A 149 20.77 11.21 -7.57
CA LYS A 149 21.26 12.08 -8.65
C LYS A 149 20.32 13.23 -9.02
N SER A 150 19.06 13.18 -8.58
CA SER A 150 18.04 14.14 -8.97
C SER A 150 18.03 15.40 -8.10
N ASP A 151 17.49 16.50 -8.60
CA ASP A 151 17.22 17.68 -7.76
C ASP A 151 15.91 17.47 -6.99
N LYS A 152 16.00 17.39 -5.67
CA LYS A 152 14.85 17.21 -4.75
C LYS A 152 13.94 16.05 -5.13
N GLY A 153 14.50 14.94 -5.63
CA GLY A 153 13.74 13.77 -6.02
C GLY A 153 12.97 13.93 -7.35
N PHE A 154 13.22 15.00 -8.10
CA PHE A 154 12.58 15.28 -9.38
C PHE A 154 13.51 15.02 -10.55
N ASP A 155 13.10 14.13 -11.44
CA ASP A 155 13.70 13.93 -12.74
C ASP A 155 12.71 14.40 -13.81
N ALA A 156 12.90 15.63 -14.29
CA ALA A 156 12.08 16.20 -15.35
C ALA A 156 12.39 15.59 -16.72
N GLU A 157 13.59 15.06 -16.91
CA GLU A 157 14.05 14.55 -18.19
C GLU A 157 13.40 13.20 -18.49
N ASN A 158 13.39 12.30 -17.51
CA ASN A 158 12.82 10.96 -17.66
C ASN A 158 11.41 10.85 -17.05
N GLY A 159 10.94 11.90 -16.37
CA GLY A 159 9.58 12.00 -15.86
C GLY A 159 9.34 11.21 -14.57
N TYR A 160 10.24 11.29 -13.58
CA TYR A 160 10.08 10.62 -12.29
C TYR A 160 9.99 11.60 -11.12
N ASP A 161 9.04 11.34 -10.21
CA ASP A 161 9.13 11.76 -8.82
C ASP A 161 9.56 10.55 -7.99
N TRP A 162 10.85 10.48 -7.70
CA TRP A 162 11.47 9.31 -7.09
C TRP A 162 10.88 9.00 -5.72
N GLY A 163 10.57 10.04 -4.94
CA GLY A 163 9.90 9.90 -3.66
C GLY A 163 8.51 9.26 -3.80
N GLN A 164 7.73 9.60 -4.83
CA GLN A 164 6.43 8.97 -5.05
C GLN A 164 6.56 7.50 -5.47
N VAL A 165 7.33 7.19 -6.51
CA VAL A 165 7.42 5.82 -7.03
C VAL A 165 7.99 4.85 -6.00
N ILE A 166 9.08 5.22 -5.30
CA ILE A 166 9.68 4.42 -4.22
C ILE A 166 8.65 4.20 -3.11
N SER A 167 7.94 5.27 -2.71
CA SER A 167 6.96 5.19 -1.64
C SER A 167 5.81 4.25 -1.96
N LYS A 168 5.17 4.37 -3.13
CA LYS A 168 3.99 3.55 -3.44
C LYS A 168 4.38 2.12 -3.75
N PHE A 169 5.51 1.91 -4.44
CA PHE A 169 6.01 0.57 -4.71
C PHE A 169 6.31 -0.18 -3.40
N THR A 170 6.99 0.46 -2.44
CA THR A 170 7.29 -0.15 -1.13
C THR A 170 6.03 -0.52 -0.34
N MET A 171 4.92 0.20 -0.50
CA MET A 171 3.65 -0.18 0.15
C MET A 171 3.16 -1.55 -0.34
N GLY A 172 3.36 -1.88 -1.61
CA GLY A 172 3.09 -3.21 -2.14
C GLY A 172 4.19 -4.22 -1.81
N ALA A 173 5.42 -3.88 -2.18
CA ALA A 173 6.57 -4.76 -2.16
C ALA A 173 7.07 -5.12 -0.76
N MET A 174 6.67 -4.38 0.28
CA MET A 174 6.97 -4.74 1.67
C MET A 174 5.70 -4.93 2.49
N MET A 175 4.84 -3.92 2.58
CA MET A 175 3.75 -3.94 3.58
C MET A 175 2.67 -4.95 3.18
N TYR A 176 2.12 -4.81 1.98
CA TYR A 176 1.12 -5.73 1.46
C TYR A 176 1.70 -7.14 1.29
N ASN A 177 2.81 -7.30 0.55
CA ASN A 177 3.45 -8.61 0.33
C ASN A 177 3.72 -9.32 1.66
N GLN A 178 4.37 -8.68 2.63
CA GLN A 178 4.66 -9.36 3.88
C GLN A 178 3.41 -9.76 4.64
N SER A 179 2.38 -8.92 4.66
CA SER A 179 1.12 -9.26 5.33
C SER A 179 0.48 -10.46 4.64
N VAL A 180 0.21 -10.40 3.33
CA VAL A 180 -0.67 -11.37 2.65
C VAL A 180 0.02 -12.62 2.12
N ASP A 181 1.32 -12.59 1.86
CA ASP A 181 2.08 -13.69 1.24
C ASP A 181 2.95 -14.44 2.27
N ASN A 182 3.29 -13.81 3.41
CA ASN A 182 4.07 -14.45 4.48
C ASN A 182 3.22 -14.68 5.73
N TYR A 183 2.77 -13.59 6.38
CA TYR A 183 2.14 -13.67 7.70
C TYR A 183 0.74 -14.29 7.68
N LEU A 184 -0.04 -13.94 6.68
CA LEU A 184 -1.43 -14.38 6.50
C LEU A 184 -1.55 -15.53 5.48
N ASP A 185 -0.44 -16.17 5.11
CA ASP A 185 -0.41 -17.36 4.25
C ASP A 185 0.45 -18.46 4.86
N GLU A 186 1.74 -18.53 4.53
CA GLU A 186 2.67 -19.58 4.99
C GLU A 186 2.62 -19.76 6.51
N LYS A 187 2.54 -18.66 7.26
CA LYS A 187 2.49 -18.67 8.73
C LYS A 187 1.13 -18.98 9.31
N LEU A 188 0.10 -19.29 8.51
CA LEU A 188 -1.17 -19.84 8.99
C LEU A 188 -1.20 -21.38 8.95
N ALA A 189 -0.13 -22.02 8.45
CA ALA A 189 0.03 -23.46 8.55
C ALA A 189 0.07 -23.93 10.02
N ALA A 190 -0.38 -25.17 10.25
CA ALA A 190 -0.56 -25.72 11.59
C ALA A 190 0.76 -25.88 12.35
N ASP A 191 1.84 -26.23 11.65
CA ASP A 191 3.17 -26.55 12.17
C ASP A 191 4.14 -25.36 12.15
N VAL A 192 3.82 -24.29 11.42
CA VAL A 192 4.63 -23.08 11.35
C VAL A 192 4.23 -22.11 12.46
N LYS A 193 5.08 -21.92 13.48
CA LYS A 193 4.85 -21.00 14.62
C LYS A 193 3.50 -21.27 15.31
N PRO A 194 3.23 -22.47 15.83
CA PRO A 194 1.89 -22.87 16.27
C PRO A 194 1.40 -22.10 17.50
N ASN A 195 0.10 -22.24 17.83
CA ASN A 195 -0.54 -21.51 18.92
C ASN A 195 -0.29 -22.13 20.31
N ASP A 196 0.23 -23.34 20.37
CA ASP A 196 0.55 -24.07 21.61
C ASP A 196 2.03 -23.96 22.02
N LYS A 197 2.83 -23.20 21.28
CA LYS A 197 4.25 -23.00 21.55
C LYS A 197 4.60 -21.52 21.57
N PRO A 198 5.62 -21.12 22.34
CA PRO A 198 6.12 -19.76 22.30
C PRO A 198 6.66 -19.44 20.88
N TYR A 199 6.56 -18.18 20.46
CA TYR A 199 7.12 -17.77 19.16
C TYR A 199 8.63 -18.02 19.06
N LYS A 200 9.33 -17.85 20.18
CA LYS A 200 10.75 -18.11 20.42
C LYS A 200 10.99 -18.21 21.93
N ASP A 201 12.17 -18.68 22.33
CA ASP A 201 12.55 -18.76 23.74
C ASP A 201 12.39 -17.41 24.45
N GLY A 202 11.76 -17.43 25.62
CA GLY A 202 11.48 -16.25 26.43
C GLY A 202 10.32 -15.37 25.93
N ALA A 203 9.62 -15.74 24.85
CA ALA A 203 8.41 -15.03 24.44
C ALA A 203 7.27 -15.25 25.46
N TYR A 204 6.45 -14.21 25.67
CA TYR A 204 5.24 -14.26 26.49
C TYR A 204 3.97 -14.47 25.66
N TYR A 205 4.12 -14.73 24.37
CA TYR A 205 3.03 -14.95 23.41
C TYR A 205 3.31 -16.18 22.57
N THR A 206 2.25 -16.76 22.03
CA THR A 206 2.33 -17.94 21.17
C THR A 206 2.91 -17.58 19.80
N GLY A 207 3.31 -18.61 19.05
CA GLY A 207 3.75 -18.43 17.69
C GLY A 207 2.67 -17.83 16.78
N LYS A 208 1.40 -18.21 16.96
CA LYS A 208 0.28 -17.72 16.14
C LYS A 208 -0.14 -16.31 16.53
N GLU A 209 -0.22 -16.01 17.83
CA GLU A 209 -0.48 -14.66 18.33
C GLU A 209 0.45 -13.65 17.65
N HIS A 210 1.76 -13.88 17.74
CA HIS A 210 2.73 -12.95 17.17
C HIS A 210 2.73 -12.91 15.64
N SER A 211 2.52 -14.05 14.98
CA SER A 211 2.48 -14.07 13.50
C SER A 211 1.32 -13.24 12.97
N TRP A 212 0.16 -13.31 13.62
CA TRP A 212 -1.01 -12.52 13.25
C TRP A 212 -0.81 -11.03 13.55
N ASP A 213 -0.23 -10.71 14.72
CA ASP A 213 0.12 -9.34 15.10
C ASP A 213 1.10 -8.71 14.11
N GLU A 214 2.14 -9.44 13.67
CA GLU A 214 3.05 -8.94 12.64
C GLU A 214 2.35 -8.74 11.28
N GLY A 215 1.33 -9.53 10.95
CA GLY A 215 0.47 -9.29 9.78
C GLY A 215 -0.31 -7.97 9.90
N PHE A 216 -0.91 -7.72 11.07
CA PHE A 216 -1.63 -6.47 11.38
C PHE A 216 -0.70 -5.26 11.38
N GLY A 217 0.50 -5.37 11.95
CA GLY A 217 1.43 -4.25 12.04
C GLY A 217 1.79 -3.63 10.69
N TYR A 218 1.82 -4.42 9.61
CA TYR A 218 2.05 -3.92 8.24
C TYR A 218 0.86 -3.19 7.64
N TRP A 219 -0.35 -3.37 8.18
CA TRP A 219 -1.52 -2.61 7.75
C TRP A 219 -1.39 -1.12 8.14
N GLY A 220 -0.75 -0.87 9.28
CA GLY A 220 -0.42 0.49 9.71
C GLY A 220 -1.64 1.33 10.10
N ALA A 221 -2.75 0.69 10.49
CA ALA A 221 -3.86 1.35 11.14
C ALA A 221 -3.60 1.48 12.65
N PRO A 222 -4.14 2.53 13.32
CA PRO A 222 -4.09 2.63 14.76
C PRO A 222 -4.95 1.52 15.40
N ALA A 223 -4.63 1.15 16.64
CA ALA A 223 -5.35 0.11 17.36
C ALA A 223 -6.84 0.43 17.52
N HIS A 224 -7.20 1.71 17.61
CA HIS A 224 -8.59 2.19 17.72
C HIS A 224 -9.26 2.48 16.37
N ALA A 225 -8.75 1.98 15.23
CA ALA A 225 -9.27 2.36 13.91
C ALA A 225 -10.77 2.12 13.69
N MET A 226 -11.41 1.19 14.42
CA MET A 226 -12.86 0.97 14.33
C MET A 226 -13.68 2.15 14.90
N SER A 227 -13.13 2.96 15.80
CA SER A 227 -13.81 4.15 16.32
C SER A 227 -13.64 5.39 15.43
N LEU A 228 -12.80 5.30 14.40
CA LEU A 228 -12.50 6.42 13.51
C LEU A 228 -13.39 6.39 12.27
N THR A 229 -13.88 7.57 11.87
CA THR A 229 -14.38 7.74 10.50
C THR A 229 -13.22 7.70 9.49
N PRO A 230 -13.47 7.32 8.21
CA PRO A 230 -12.46 7.43 7.16
C PRO A 230 -11.84 8.82 7.03
N GLN A 231 -12.62 9.88 7.27
CA GLN A 231 -12.13 11.26 7.22
C GLN A 231 -11.17 11.58 8.37
N GLN A 232 -11.43 11.10 9.59
CA GLN A 232 -10.52 11.23 10.73
C GLN A 232 -9.23 10.44 10.50
N ALA A 233 -9.31 9.17 10.10
CA ALA A 233 -8.13 8.35 9.81
C ALA A 233 -7.24 9.01 8.74
N TYR A 234 -7.86 9.56 7.69
CA TYR A 234 -7.14 10.34 6.68
C TYR A 234 -6.49 11.60 7.27
N ALA A 235 -7.16 12.32 8.15
CA ALA A 235 -6.61 13.53 8.79
C ALA A 235 -5.45 13.22 9.75
N ILE A 236 -5.51 12.11 10.50
CA ILE A 236 -4.43 11.61 11.36
C ILE A 236 -3.17 11.34 10.54
N ALA A 237 -3.27 10.63 9.41
CA ALA A 237 -2.14 10.39 8.52
C ALA A 237 -1.51 11.69 7.98
N LYS A 238 -2.32 12.75 7.83
CA LYS A 238 -1.84 14.09 7.43
C LYS A 238 -1.32 14.92 8.61
N GLY A 239 -1.35 14.38 9.83
CA GLY A 239 -1.00 15.05 11.08
C GLY A 239 -1.90 16.24 11.36
N LYS A 240 -3.21 16.13 11.15
CA LYS A 240 -4.15 17.25 11.26
C LYS A 240 -5.23 17.08 12.32
N ASP A 241 -5.31 15.93 12.96
CA ASP A 241 -6.38 15.60 13.89
C ASP A 241 -5.82 14.89 15.12
N LEU A 242 -5.26 15.68 16.05
CA LEU A 242 -4.70 15.16 17.29
C LEU A 242 -5.81 14.56 18.18
N ALA A 243 -6.98 15.20 18.23
CA ALA A 243 -8.08 14.75 19.08
C ALA A 243 -8.60 13.36 18.68
N ALA A 244 -8.62 13.03 17.38
CA ALA A 244 -8.94 11.68 16.94
C ALA A 244 -7.76 10.68 17.06
N ALA A 245 -6.51 11.16 16.99
CA ALA A 245 -5.32 10.33 17.10
C ALA A 245 -5.03 9.88 18.55
N ASP A 246 -5.06 10.81 19.49
CA ASP A 246 -4.68 10.66 20.90
C ASP A 246 -5.73 9.88 21.69
N ALA A 247 -5.79 8.57 21.44
CA ALA A 247 -6.77 7.68 22.04
C ALA A 247 -6.52 7.46 23.53
N ASN A 248 -5.27 7.60 23.99
CA ASN A 248 -4.93 7.48 25.40
C ASN A 248 -5.01 8.80 26.19
N GLY A 249 -5.15 9.94 25.50
CA GLY A 249 -5.37 11.26 26.10
C GLY A 249 -4.12 11.87 26.74
N ASP A 250 -2.91 11.46 26.34
CA ASP A 250 -1.66 11.99 26.90
C ASP A 250 -1.11 13.21 26.14
N GLY A 251 -1.85 13.69 25.15
CA GLY A 251 -1.52 14.87 24.35
C GLY A 251 -0.49 14.61 23.26
N MET A 252 -0.08 13.35 23.03
CA MET A 252 0.91 12.98 22.03
C MET A 252 0.49 11.73 21.23
N VAL A 253 0.86 11.69 19.96
CA VAL A 253 0.58 10.53 19.10
C VAL A 253 1.67 9.48 19.22
N ASP A 254 1.32 8.27 19.68
CA ASP A 254 2.18 7.08 19.60
C ASP A 254 2.13 6.47 18.20
N LEU A 255 3.29 6.40 17.53
CA LEU A 255 3.39 5.75 16.22
C LEU A 255 2.99 4.27 16.28
N LYS A 256 3.08 3.61 17.44
CA LYS A 256 2.77 2.18 17.57
C LYS A 256 1.27 1.89 17.62
N THR A 257 0.46 2.82 18.09
CA THR A 257 -0.95 2.53 18.42
C THR A 257 -1.93 3.58 17.91
N GLU A 258 -1.48 4.80 17.60
CA GLU A 258 -2.36 5.96 17.39
C GLU A 258 -2.20 6.62 16.02
N TYR A 259 -1.11 6.32 15.30
CA TYR A 259 -0.86 6.88 13.97
C TYR A 259 -1.43 6.02 12.84
N VAL A 260 -1.78 6.68 11.73
CA VAL A 260 -2.25 6.05 10.48
C VAL A 260 -1.16 6.15 9.43
N PHE A 261 -0.62 5.00 9.01
CA PHE A 261 0.39 4.89 7.95
C PHE A 261 -0.23 4.62 6.56
N GLY A 262 0.64 4.56 5.55
CA GLY A 262 0.30 4.46 4.13
C GLY A 262 -0.89 3.57 3.75
N PRO A 263 -0.86 2.24 4.00
CA PRO A 263 -1.93 1.36 3.54
C PRO A 263 -3.31 1.74 4.10
N ALA A 264 -3.42 1.90 5.42
CA ALA A 264 -4.64 2.37 6.08
C ALA A 264 -5.06 3.79 5.62
N TYR A 265 -4.11 4.69 5.37
CA TYR A 265 -4.38 6.01 4.80
C TYR A 265 -5.03 5.93 3.42
N TYR A 266 -4.58 5.02 2.55
CA TYR A 266 -5.14 4.86 1.22
C TYR A 266 -6.52 4.20 1.25
N ALA A 267 -6.77 3.25 2.16
CA ALA A 267 -8.10 2.71 2.38
C ALA A 267 -9.07 3.77 2.90
N ALA A 268 -8.68 4.54 3.92
CA ALA A 268 -9.44 5.68 4.41
C ALA A 268 -9.70 6.71 3.30
N GLY A 269 -8.71 6.92 2.41
CA GLY A 269 -8.81 7.78 1.24
C GLY A 269 -9.83 7.31 0.20
N ALA A 270 -9.95 6.00 -0.01
CA ALA A 270 -10.94 5.40 -0.89
C ALA A 270 -12.33 5.42 -0.25
N ASP A 271 -12.42 5.14 1.06
CA ASP A 271 -13.70 5.09 1.79
C ASP A 271 -14.31 6.47 2.01
N LYS A 272 -13.48 7.52 2.18
CA LYS A 272 -13.97 8.90 2.35
C LYS A 272 -14.30 9.60 1.02
N GLY A 273 -13.86 9.05 -0.10
CA GLY A 273 -13.92 9.68 -1.42
C GLY A 273 -14.64 8.80 -2.44
N GLY A 274 -15.02 9.38 -3.57
CA GLY A 274 -15.58 8.60 -4.68
C GLY A 274 -17.09 8.76 -4.91
N THR A 275 -17.59 8.10 -5.96
CA THR A 275 -18.99 8.19 -6.40
C THR A 275 -19.92 7.23 -5.65
N LYS A 276 -19.35 6.25 -4.92
CA LYS A 276 -20.05 5.28 -4.06
C LYS A 276 -19.18 4.96 -2.83
N SER A 277 -19.78 4.83 -1.64
CA SER A 277 -19.03 4.54 -0.41
C SER A 277 -18.50 3.10 -0.41
N THR A 278 -17.19 2.96 -0.25
CA THR A 278 -16.52 1.71 0.12
C THR A 278 -16.35 1.64 1.63
N ASN A 279 -15.92 0.49 2.15
CA ASN A 279 -15.66 0.30 3.58
C ASN A 279 -14.39 -0.54 3.82
N TYR A 280 -13.36 -0.35 3.01
CA TYR A 280 -12.16 -1.17 3.03
C TYR A 280 -11.43 -1.11 4.37
N MET A 281 -11.27 0.09 4.94
CA MET A 281 -10.53 0.31 6.17
C MET A 281 -11.12 -0.49 7.34
N HIS A 282 -12.42 -0.33 7.60
CA HIS A 282 -13.09 -1.06 8.68
C HIS A 282 -13.25 -2.54 8.37
N THR A 283 -13.47 -2.93 7.10
CA THR A 283 -13.55 -4.36 6.74
C THR A 283 -12.24 -5.08 7.01
N ILE A 284 -11.10 -4.49 6.64
CA ILE A 284 -9.77 -5.05 6.90
C ILE A 284 -9.48 -5.06 8.40
N MET A 285 -9.77 -3.95 9.10
CA MET A 285 -9.56 -3.83 10.54
C MET A 285 -10.35 -4.89 11.32
N GLN A 286 -11.65 -5.05 11.01
CA GLN A 286 -12.50 -6.04 11.66
C GLN A 286 -11.97 -7.45 11.44
N ALA A 287 -11.55 -7.80 10.21
CA ALA A 287 -10.99 -9.11 9.94
C ALA A 287 -9.70 -9.39 10.72
N PHE A 288 -8.84 -8.39 10.94
CA PHE A 288 -7.68 -8.52 11.83
C PHE A 288 -8.09 -8.76 13.28
N ILE A 289 -9.08 -8.02 13.79
CA ILE A 289 -9.59 -8.19 15.16
C ILE A 289 -10.19 -9.59 15.34
N ASP A 290 -11.08 -9.99 14.44
CA ASP A 290 -11.79 -11.27 14.50
C ASP A 290 -10.82 -12.45 14.42
N GLY A 291 -9.86 -12.41 13.48
CA GLY A 291 -8.85 -13.47 13.38
C GLY A 291 -7.95 -13.53 14.61
N ARG A 292 -7.66 -12.39 15.25
CA ARG A 292 -6.89 -12.39 16.50
C ARG A 292 -7.68 -12.97 17.67
N GLN A 293 -9.00 -12.76 17.68
CA GLN A 293 -9.92 -13.35 18.64
C GLN A 293 -10.00 -14.88 18.49
N VAL A 294 -10.08 -15.40 17.25
CA VAL A 294 -10.03 -16.85 16.98
C VAL A 294 -8.79 -17.50 17.60
N ILE A 295 -7.63 -16.85 17.51
CA ILE A 295 -6.38 -17.32 18.11
C ILE A 295 -6.44 -17.30 19.64
N ALA A 296 -6.97 -16.22 20.22
CA ALA A 296 -7.07 -16.06 21.67
C ALA A 296 -8.07 -17.04 22.30
N ASP A 297 -9.18 -17.33 21.63
CA ASP A 297 -10.23 -18.25 22.09
C ASP A 297 -9.75 -19.70 22.19
N ALA A 298 -8.69 -20.05 21.45
CA ALA A 298 -8.01 -21.33 21.57
C ALA A 298 -7.15 -21.45 22.85
N LYS A 299 -6.98 -20.38 23.64
CA LYS A 299 -6.36 -20.41 24.99
C LYS A 299 -5.00 -21.11 25.04
N GLY A 300 -4.15 -20.85 24.04
CA GLY A 300 -2.83 -21.45 23.93
C GLY A 300 -2.84 -22.96 23.63
N GLU A 301 -3.96 -23.50 23.16
CA GLU A 301 -4.03 -24.82 22.51
C GLU A 301 -3.68 -24.69 21.03
N ALA A 302 -3.31 -25.81 20.42
CA ALA A 302 -3.17 -25.90 18.97
C ALA A 302 -4.51 -25.60 18.30
N LEU A 303 -4.48 -24.80 17.23
CA LEU A 303 -5.70 -24.48 16.49
C LEU A 303 -6.27 -25.75 15.83
N THR A 304 -7.57 -25.97 16.00
CA THR A 304 -8.30 -27.00 15.25
C THR A 304 -8.33 -26.64 13.76
N ASP A 305 -8.71 -27.60 12.92
CA ASP A 305 -8.86 -27.35 11.48
C ASP A 305 -9.93 -26.30 11.20
N GLU A 306 -11.03 -26.28 11.99
CA GLU A 306 -12.10 -25.30 11.88
C GLU A 306 -11.63 -23.89 12.25
N ALA A 307 -10.94 -23.73 13.38
CA ALA A 307 -10.40 -22.44 13.80
C ALA A 307 -9.37 -21.90 12.78
N ARG A 308 -8.53 -22.78 12.25
CA ARG A 308 -7.57 -22.44 11.19
C ARG A 308 -8.27 -22.08 9.87
N ALA A 309 -9.36 -22.74 9.52
CA ALA A 309 -10.17 -22.38 8.36
C ALA A 309 -10.81 -20.99 8.51
N GLN A 310 -11.31 -20.65 9.70
CA GLN A 310 -11.80 -19.29 10.01
C GLN A 310 -10.69 -18.26 9.87
N LEU A 311 -9.49 -18.54 10.40
CA LEU A 311 -8.34 -17.65 10.30
C LEU A 311 -7.95 -17.37 8.83
N LYS A 312 -7.96 -18.41 7.99
CA LYS A 312 -7.74 -18.27 6.54
C LYS A 312 -8.86 -17.48 5.84
N ALA A 313 -10.11 -17.58 6.28
CA ALA A 313 -11.20 -16.78 5.73
C ALA A 313 -11.05 -15.28 6.07
N HIS A 314 -10.60 -14.95 7.28
CA HIS A 314 -10.26 -13.58 7.65
C HIS A 314 -9.05 -13.06 6.85
N ALA A 315 -8.01 -13.87 6.67
CA ALA A 315 -6.86 -13.55 5.82
C ALA A 315 -7.27 -13.24 4.38
N ALA A 316 -8.14 -14.07 3.77
CA ALA A 316 -8.65 -13.83 2.42
C ALA A 316 -9.49 -12.53 2.33
N THR A 317 -10.23 -12.20 3.39
CA THR A 317 -10.97 -10.94 3.49
C THR A 317 -10.00 -9.75 3.52
N ILE A 318 -8.93 -9.82 4.31
CA ILE A 318 -7.88 -8.79 4.39
C ILE A 318 -7.24 -8.59 3.02
N GLU A 319 -6.76 -9.65 2.40
CA GLU A 319 -6.05 -9.60 1.13
C GLU A 319 -6.90 -9.03 0.00
N SER A 320 -8.12 -9.52 -0.18
CA SER A 320 -8.99 -9.09 -1.29
C SER A 320 -9.44 -7.63 -1.17
N ASN A 321 -9.58 -7.11 0.04
CA ASN A 321 -9.89 -5.69 0.25
C ASN A 321 -8.63 -4.83 0.11
N TRP A 322 -7.48 -5.28 0.59
CA TRP A 322 -6.23 -4.53 0.45
C TRP A 322 -5.78 -4.45 -1.01
N GLU A 323 -5.93 -5.54 -1.79
CA GLU A 323 -5.68 -5.53 -3.24
C GLU A 323 -6.56 -4.48 -3.95
N LYS A 324 -7.85 -4.39 -3.58
CA LYS A 324 -8.74 -3.34 -4.09
C LYS A 324 -8.28 -1.94 -3.69
N VAL A 325 -7.76 -1.74 -2.48
CA VAL A 325 -7.22 -0.44 -2.06
C VAL A 325 -6.05 -0.01 -2.95
N LEU A 326 -5.14 -0.93 -3.29
CA LEU A 326 -4.04 -0.65 -4.22
C LEU A 326 -4.57 -0.33 -5.64
N ALA A 327 -5.59 -1.06 -6.10
CA ALA A 327 -6.21 -0.84 -7.40
C ALA A 327 -7.02 0.46 -7.49
N GLU A 328 -7.77 0.84 -6.44
CA GLU A 328 -8.43 2.15 -6.34
C GLU A 328 -7.39 3.29 -6.39
N ALA A 329 -6.25 3.13 -5.73
CA ALA A 329 -5.18 4.10 -5.78
C ALA A 329 -4.59 4.23 -7.20
N ALA A 330 -4.27 3.12 -7.86
CA ALA A 330 -3.81 3.12 -9.25
C ALA A 330 -4.85 3.77 -10.19
N PHE A 331 -6.13 3.40 -10.07
CA PHE A 331 -7.24 3.97 -10.84
C PHE A 331 -7.32 5.50 -10.67
N LYS A 332 -7.22 5.97 -9.42
CA LYS A 332 -7.26 7.40 -9.09
C LYS A 332 -6.12 8.17 -9.72
N TYR A 333 -4.91 7.61 -9.72
CA TYR A 333 -3.75 8.30 -10.26
C TYR A 333 -3.71 8.24 -11.78
N ALA A 334 -4.21 7.19 -12.44
CA ALA A 334 -4.44 7.20 -13.89
C ALA A 334 -5.36 8.36 -14.31
N GLY A 335 -6.49 8.55 -13.62
CA GLY A 335 -7.37 9.69 -13.85
C GLY A 335 -6.75 11.05 -13.52
N SER A 336 -5.80 11.09 -12.57
CA SER A 336 -5.07 12.32 -12.24
C SER A 336 -4.08 12.69 -13.33
N VAL A 337 -3.34 11.70 -13.85
CA VAL A 337 -2.43 11.85 -14.99
C VAL A 337 -3.19 12.37 -16.22
N TYR A 338 -4.35 11.78 -16.54
CA TYR A 338 -5.22 12.28 -17.62
C TYR A 338 -5.56 13.76 -17.46
N LYS A 339 -6.00 14.17 -16.27
CA LYS A 339 -6.35 15.57 -15.97
C LYS A 339 -5.15 16.52 -16.04
N ASP A 340 -3.97 16.06 -15.60
CA ASP A 340 -2.78 16.89 -15.65
C ASP A 340 -2.31 17.13 -17.10
N ILE A 341 -2.50 16.16 -18.01
CA ILE A 341 -2.23 16.36 -19.43
C ILE A 341 -3.13 17.48 -20.00
N ASN A 342 -4.42 17.50 -19.68
CA ASN A 342 -5.31 18.59 -20.08
C ASN A 342 -4.83 19.95 -19.54
N LYS A 343 -4.46 20.02 -18.26
CA LYS A 343 -3.93 21.25 -17.66
C LYS A 343 -2.62 21.70 -18.31
N MET A 344 -1.75 20.77 -18.70
CA MET A 344 -0.49 21.10 -19.38
C MET A 344 -0.74 21.65 -20.78
N ALA A 345 -1.79 21.22 -21.48
CA ALA A 345 -2.17 21.73 -22.79
C ALA A 345 -2.66 23.19 -22.73
N GLU A 346 -3.31 23.57 -21.62
CA GLU A 346 -3.84 24.92 -21.38
C GLU A 346 -2.80 25.89 -20.79
N ALA A 347 -1.66 25.39 -20.30
CA ALA A 347 -0.68 26.17 -19.56
C ALA A 347 0.52 26.59 -20.42
N GLU A 348 1.10 27.74 -20.08
CA GLU A 348 2.31 28.28 -20.72
C GLU A 348 3.37 28.67 -19.67
N GLY A 349 4.61 28.86 -20.12
CA GLY A 349 5.72 29.33 -19.27
C GLY A 349 5.89 28.58 -17.96
N GLU A 350 5.97 29.31 -16.84
CA GLU A 350 6.15 28.75 -15.50
C GLU A 350 4.97 27.87 -15.06
N ASP A 351 3.75 28.20 -15.47
CA ASP A 351 2.57 27.41 -15.10
C ASP A 351 2.56 26.07 -15.81
N LYS A 352 3.08 26.00 -17.04
CA LYS A 352 3.33 24.73 -17.73
C LYS A 352 4.36 23.88 -16.99
N ALA A 353 5.43 24.47 -16.47
CA ALA A 353 6.42 23.76 -15.68
C ALA A 353 5.84 23.20 -14.37
N LYS A 354 4.98 23.97 -13.68
CA LYS A 354 4.25 23.51 -12.49
C LYS A 354 3.27 22.37 -12.82
N ALA A 355 2.54 22.49 -13.93
CA ALA A 355 1.63 21.44 -14.40
C ALA A 355 2.40 20.16 -14.75
N TYR A 356 3.57 20.25 -15.41
CA TYR A 356 4.42 19.10 -15.69
C TYR A 356 4.96 18.45 -14.42
N ARG A 357 5.37 19.23 -13.41
CA ARG A 357 5.77 18.70 -12.10
C ARG A 357 4.64 17.93 -11.42
N ALA A 358 3.40 18.41 -11.52
CA ALA A 358 2.22 17.72 -10.99
C ALA A 358 1.94 16.41 -11.74
N TYR A 359 1.99 16.44 -13.07
CA TYR A 359 1.87 15.26 -13.94
C TYR A 359 2.89 14.18 -13.56
N VAL A 360 4.19 14.52 -13.49
CA VAL A 360 5.26 13.58 -13.13
C VAL A 360 5.05 13.01 -11.72
N LYS A 361 4.61 13.83 -10.78
CA LYS A 361 4.30 13.38 -9.43
C LYS A 361 3.17 12.35 -9.43
N HIS A 362 2.02 12.65 -10.05
CA HIS A 362 0.88 11.74 -10.07
C HIS A 362 1.20 10.47 -10.88
N TRP A 363 1.99 10.57 -11.95
CA TRP A 363 2.48 9.39 -12.65
C TRP A 363 3.38 8.53 -11.77
N GLY A 364 4.28 9.12 -10.97
CA GLY A 364 5.07 8.37 -9.99
C GLY A 364 4.21 7.63 -8.96
N GLU A 365 3.07 8.20 -8.55
CA GLU A 365 2.10 7.52 -7.68
C GLU A 365 1.38 6.38 -8.41
N LEU A 366 0.91 6.61 -9.65
CA LEU A 366 0.32 5.57 -10.51
C LEU A 366 1.28 4.40 -10.69
N LYS A 367 2.52 4.69 -11.12
CA LYS A 367 3.52 3.67 -11.43
C LYS A 367 3.82 2.81 -10.21
N GLY A 368 4.08 3.43 -9.07
CA GLY A 368 4.39 2.69 -7.86
C GLY A 368 3.21 1.84 -7.38
N PHE A 369 1.96 2.27 -7.53
CA PHE A 369 0.79 1.42 -7.22
C PHE A 369 0.56 0.29 -8.23
N ALA A 370 0.81 0.52 -9.51
CA ALA A 370 0.77 -0.52 -10.53
C ALA A 370 1.80 -1.63 -10.24
N MET A 371 3.00 -1.26 -9.78
CA MET A 371 4.03 -2.21 -9.33
C MET A 371 3.65 -2.88 -8.00
N ALA A 372 3.02 -2.13 -7.07
CA ALA A 372 2.56 -2.65 -5.79
C ALA A 372 1.56 -3.80 -5.95
N LEU A 373 0.60 -3.66 -6.88
CA LEU A 373 -0.37 -4.72 -7.22
C LEU A 373 0.29 -6.01 -7.68
N GLN A 374 1.45 -5.92 -8.31
CA GLN A 374 2.20 -7.08 -8.83
C GLN A 374 3.12 -7.73 -7.79
N SER A 375 3.11 -7.22 -6.54
CA SER A 375 3.93 -7.76 -5.45
C SER A 375 3.14 -8.65 -4.47
N GLY A 376 1.85 -8.89 -4.74
CA GLY A 376 1.03 -9.82 -3.97
C GLY A 376 1.33 -11.29 -4.28
N ARG A 377 0.66 -12.20 -3.56
CA ARG A 377 0.77 -13.64 -3.81
C ARG A 377 0.13 -14.06 -5.14
N ASN A 378 -0.91 -13.35 -5.57
CA ASN A 378 -1.67 -13.70 -6.78
C ASN A 378 -0.94 -13.21 -8.03
N ASN A 379 -0.75 -14.11 -8.99
CA ASN A 379 -0.29 -13.73 -10.32
C ASN A 379 -1.45 -13.11 -11.11
N LEU A 380 -1.33 -11.83 -11.47
CA LEU A 380 -2.34 -11.10 -12.23
C LEU A 380 -2.40 -11.49 -13.72
N GLY A 381 -1.44 -12.28 -14.22
CA GLY A 381 -1.41 -12.80 -15.58
C GLY A 381 -1.50 -11.70 -16.64
N ALA A 382 -2.39 -11.87 -17.62
CA ALA A 382 -2.60 -10.91 -18.70
C ALA A 382 -2.93 -9.50 -18.20
N THR A 383 -3.60 -9.35 -17.05
CA THR A 383 -3.89 -8.03 -16.47
C THR A 383 -2.61 -7.27 -16.12
N ALA A 384 -1.59 -7.93 -15.56
CA ALA A 384 -0.31 -7.25 -15.28
C ALA A 384 0.40 -6.83 -16.57
N VAL A 385 0.38 -7.68 -17.59
CA VAL A 385 1.00 -7.37 -18.90
C VAL A 385 0.33 -6.13 -19.51
N GLU A 386 -1.00 -6.12 -19.57
CA GLU A 386 -1.76 -5.00 -20.12
C GLU A 386 -1.56 -3.72 -19.32
N LEU A 387 -1.62 -3.80 -17.98
CA LEU A 387 -1.37 -2.65 -17.10
C LEU A 387 0.04 -2.07 -17.31
N ASN A 388 1.05 -2.93 -17.46
CA ASN A 388 2.43 -2.49 -17.70
C ASN A 388 2.58 -1.81 -19.06
N ASN A 389 1.92 -2.32 -20.10
CA ASN A 389 1.95 -1.72 -21.43
C ASN A 389 1.27 -0.35 -21.46
N LEU A 390 0.13 -0.20 -20.79
CA LEU A 390 -0.62 1.06 -20.74
C LEU A 390 0.10 2.14 -19.94
N VAL A 391 0.67 1.79 -18.78
CA VAL A 391 1.37 2.74 -17.88
C VAL A 391 2.79 3.06 -18.37
N GLY A 392 3.45 2.12 -19.07
CA GLY A 392 4.81 2.26 -19.55
C GLY A 392 5.88 2.19 -18.46
N PHE A 393 7.15 2.15 -18.85
CA PHE A 393 8.27 2.21 -17.89
C PHE A 393 8.49 3.63 -17.35
N GLY A 394 8.26 4.64 -18.18
CA GLY A 394 8.24 6.06 -17.83
C GLY A 394 7.03 6.74 -18.48
N PRO A 395 6.63 7.94 -18.02
CA PRO A 395 5.59 8.71 -18.66
C PRO A 395 6.07 9.29 -19.99
N VAL A 396 5.14 9.74 -20.83
CA VAL A 396 5.46 10.65 -21.93
C VAL A 396 6.03 11.95 -21.36
N THR A 397 7.17 12.40 -21.89
CA THR A 397 7.89 13.62 -21.47
C THR A 397 7.60 14.78 -22.42
N MET A 398 8.08 15.99 -22.09
CA MET A 398 7.78 17.21 -22.87
C MET A 398 8.22 17.17 -24.34
N ASP A 399 9.19 16.32 -24.68
CA ASP A 399 9.62 16.08 -26.05
C ASP A 399 8.87 14.91 -26.73
N ASN A 400 7.81 14.39 -26.10
CA ASN A 400 7.03 13.21 -26.49
C ASN A 400 7.78 11.87 -26.41
N SER A 401 9.02 11.82 -25.92
CA SER A 401 9.70 10.55 -25.66
C SER A 401 9.22 9.91 -24.36
N TYR A 402 9.56 8.64 -24.12
CA TYR A 402 9.32 7.96 -22.85
C TYR A 402 10.35 6.85 -22.65
N VAL A 403 10.52 6.41 -21.40
CA VAL A 403 11.46 5.33 -21.07
C VAL A 403 10.98 4.01 -21.67
N THR A 404 11.87 3.37 -22.43
CA THR A 404 11.66 2.08 -23.11
C THR A 404 12.54 0.96 -22.54
N GLY A 405 13.58 1.32 -21.79
CA GLY A 405 14.53 0.38 -21.23
C GLY A 405 15.61 1.08 -20.40
N VAL A 406 16.65 0.31 -20.06
CA VAL A 406 17.88 0.79 -19.45
C VAL A 406 19.08 0.22 -20.21
N ASP A 407 20.16 0.98 -20.30
CA ASP A 407 21.44 0.51 -20.87
C ASP A 407 22.23 -0.35 -19.86
N ALA A 408 23.45 -0.77 -20.24
CA ALA A 408 24.31 -1.61 -19.42
C ALA A 408 24.80 -0.91 -18.14
N GLU A 409 24.85 0.42 -18.14
CA GLU A 409 25.24 1.28 -17.01
C GLU A 409 24.05 1.63 -16.10
N GLY A 410 22.83 1.29 -16.53
CA GLY A 410 21.57 1.56 -15.86
C GLY A 410 20.98 2.93 -16.18
N ASN A 411 21.42 3.63 -17.22
CA ASN A 411 20.78 4.87 -17.66
C ASN A 411 19.51 4.56 -18.47
N PHE A 412 18.52 5.46 -18.44
CA PHE A 412 17.28 5.28 -19.17
C PHE A 412 17.45 5.47 -20.68
N VAL A 413 16.82 4.58 -21.44
CA VAL A 413 16.76 4.64 -22.90
C VAL A 413 15.37 5.14 -23.33
N ARG A 414 15.31 6.14 -24.22
CA ARG A 414 14.08 6.85 -24.65
C ARG A 414 13.88 6.83 -26.17
N ASP A 415 14.00 5.66 -26.78
CA ASP A 415 14.05 5.50 -28.25
C ASP A 415 12.70 5.63 -28.97
N ARG A 416 11.59 5.73 -28.22
CA ARG A 416 10.24 5.80 -28.78
C ARG A 416 9.53 7.07 -28.33
N ARG A 417 8.56 7.48 -29.15
CA ARG A 417 7.70 8.63 -28.89
C ARG A 417 6.23 8.23 -28.90
N MET A 418 5.41 8.99 -28.18
CA MET A 418 3.97 8.82 -28.10
C MET A 418 3.32 10.20 -27.95
N SER A 419 2.18 10.42 -28.62
CA SER A 419 1.47 11.69 -28.45
C SER A 419 0.82 11.77 -27.06
N TRP A 420 0.55 13.00 -26.61
CA TRP A 420 -0.18 13.23 -25.37
C TRP A 420 -1.59 12.63 -25.41
N ASN A 421 -2.28 12.70 -26.55
CA ASN A 421 -3.63 12.15 -26.73
C ASN A 421 -3.61 10.61 -26.64
N ASP A 422 -2.64 9.95 -27.28
CA ASP A 422 -2.48 8.48 -27.16
C ASP A 422 -2.24 8.07 -25.71
N TYR A 423 -1.43 8.83 -25.00
CA TYR A 423 -1.13 8.52 -23.61
C TYR A 423 -2.31 8.80 -22.68
N GLN A 424 -3.12 9.82 -22.96
CA GLN A 424 -4.41 10.02 -22.30
C GLN A 424 -5.35 8.83 -22.52
N LEU A 425 -5.44 8.30 -23.74
CA LEU A 425 -6.22 7.11 -24.03
C LEU A 425 -5.72 5.91 -23.22
N ASN A 426 -4.39 5.75 -23.07
CA ASN A 426 -3.83 4.71 -22.19
C ASN A 426 -4.24 4.86 -20.73
N MET A 427 -4.35 6.09 -20.21
CA MET A 427 -4.82 6.33 -18.84
C MET A 427 -6.30 5.95 -18.67
N LEU A 428 -7.15 6.23 -19.66
CA LEU A 428 -8.55 5.82 -19.65
C LEU A 428 -8.69 4.29 -19.72
N LYS A 429 -7.94 3.64 -20.61
CA LYS A 429 -7.87 2.16 -20.67
C LYS A 429 -7.34 1.55 -19.38
N THR A 430 -6.39 2.21 -18.71
CA THR A 430 -5.91 1.79 -17.38
C THR A 430 -7.02 1.84 -16.35
N GLN A 431 -7.83 2.91 -16.34
CA GLN A 431 -9.00 3.01 -15.47
C GLN A 431 -10.03 1.92 -15.76
N GLU A 432 -10.31 1.64 -17.04
CA GLU A 432 -11.25 0.62 -17.47
C GLU A 432 -10.81 -0.79 -17.03
N LEU A 433 -9.55 -1.14 -17.29
CA LEU A 433 -8.94 -2.40 -16.89
C LEU A 433 -9.03 -2.62 -15.38
N LEU A 434 -8.63 -1.63 -14.58
CA LEU A 434 -8.62 -1.73 -13.12
C LEU A 434 -10.05 -1.84 -12.56
N LYS A 435 -10.98 -1.01 -13.07
CA LYS A 435 -12.39 -1.05 -12.67
C LYS A 435 -13.03 -2.40 -12.97
N GLY A 436 -12.82 -2.92 -14.17
CA GLY A 436 -13.37 -4.19 -14.61
C GLY A 436 -12.78 -5.38 -13.85
N LYS A 437 -11.46 -5.43 -13.68
CA LYS A 437 -10.77 -6.56 -13.03
C LYS A 437 -11.07 -6.66 -11.54
N PHE A 438 -11.04 -5.55 -10.82
CA PHE A 438 -11.11 -5.54 -9.36
C PHE A 438 -12.50 -5.19 -8.81
N GLY A 439 -13.46 -4.84 -9.68
CA GLY A 439 -14.82 -4.48 -9.28
C GLY A 439 -14.84 -3.21 -8.40
N LEU A 440 -14.04 -2.21 -8.80
CA LEU A 440 -13.81 -0.98 -8.05
C LEU A 440 -15.10 -0.15 -7.91
N LYS A 441 -15.23 0.54 -6.77
CA LYS A 441 -16.46 1.27 -6.39
C LYS A 441 -16.21 2.71 -5.96
N SER A 442 -15.07 3.04 -5.37
CA SER A 442 -14.76 4.42 -4.98
C SER A 442 -14.60 5.27 -6.25
N LEU A 443 -13.74 4.81 -7.17
CA LEU A 443 -13.55 5.45 -8.49
C LEU A 443 -13.20 6.94 -8.38
N ALA A 444 -12.37 7.31 -7.39
CA ALA A 444 -11.88 8.67 -7.27
C ALA A 444 -11.16 9.10 -8.56
N ASN A 445 -11.43 10.31 -9.06
CA ASN A 445 -10.93 10.80 -10.35
C ASN A 445 -11.30 9.93 -11.57
N ASP A 446 -12.48 9.29 -11.58
CA ASP A 446 -13.02 8.61 -12.77
C ASP A 446 -13.09 9.57 -13.98
N GLN A 447 -12.47 9.20 -15.10
CA GLN A 447 -12.51 9.93 -16.38
C GLN A 447 -13.07 9.07 -17.52
N LEU A 448 -13.67 7.91 -17.23
CA LEU A 448 -14.11 6.96 -18.25
C LEU A 448 -15.22 7.48 -19.17
N ALA A 449 -15.92 8.55 -18.78
CA ALA A 449 -16.87 9.24 -19.66
C ALA A 449 -16.22 9.82 -20.93
N GLU A 450 -14.91 10.06 -20.90
CA GLU A 450 -14.15 10.63 -22.02
C GLU A 450 -13.61 9.57 -23.00
N LEU A 451 -13.76 8.27 -22.68
CA LEU A 451 -13.11 7.18 -23.41
C LEU A 451 -13.56 7.08 -24.86
N GLU A 452 -14.87 7.05 -25.10
CA GLU A 452 -15.44 6.93 -26.45
C GLU A 452 -15.07 8.15 -27.32
N ALA A 453 -15.17 9.35 -26.75
CA ALA A 453 -14.88 10.59 -27.46
C ALA A 453 -13.40 10.69 -27.87
N LEU A 454 -12.48 10.34 -26.95
CA LEU A 454 -11.05 10.38 -27.25
C LEU A 454 -10.63 9.29 -28.23
N ALA A 455 -11.17 8.07 -28.10
CA ALA A 455 -10.89 6.99 -29.03
C ALA A 455 -11.35 7.35 -30.46
N GLY A 456 -12.58 7.84 -30.63
CA GLY A 456 -13.10 8.24 -31.94
C GLY A 456 -12.31 9.40 -32.57
N LYS A 457 -11.82 10.34 -31.76
CA LYS A 457 -10.94 11.43 -32.23
C LYS A 457 -9.64 10.88 -32.83
N LEU A 458 -8.97 9.96 -32.13
CA LEU A 458 -7.71 9.37 -32.58
C LEU A 458 -7.87 8.50 -33.82
N GLU A 459 -8.97 7.76 -33.95
CA GLU A 459 -9.29 6.97 -35.15
C GLU A 459 -9.49 7.88 -36.38
N ALA A 460 -10.14 9.03 -36.21
CA ALA A 460 -10.32 10.01 -37.28
C ALA A 460 -9.00 10.66 -37.69
N GLU A 461 -8.13 11.00 -36.73
CA GLU A 461 -6.78 11.56 -36.99
C GLU A 461 -5.92 10.55 -37.77
N ALA A 462 -5.90 9.27 -37.37
CA ALA A 462 -5.15 8.22 -38.06
C ALA A 462 -5.64 7.98 -39.50
N SER A 463 -6.95 8.03 -39.72
CA SER A 463 -7.53 7.85 -41.06
C SER A 463 -7.18 9.02 -42.00
N ALA A 464 -7.09 10.24 -41.45
CA ALA A 464 -6.74 11.45 -42.22
C ALA A 464 -5.25 11.55 -42.59
N GLU A 465 -4.35 10.85 -41.89
CA GLU A 465 -2.92 10.78 -42.26
C GLU A 465 -2.62 9.72 -43.35
N THR A 466 -3.58 8.83 -43.64
CA THR A 466 -3.44 7.77 -44.65
C THR A 466 -4.08 8.09 -46.01
N ASP A 467 -4.83 9.19 -46.10
CA ASP A 467 -5.40 9.77 -47.34
C ASP A 467 -4.49 10.87 -47.90
#